data_AF-A0A355DSE6-F1
#
_entry.id   AF-A0A355DSE6-F1
#
_cell.length_a   1.000
_cell.length_b   1.000
_cell.length_c   1.000
_cell.angle_alpha   90.00
_cell.angle_beta   90.00
_cell.angle_gamma   90.00
#
_symmetry.space_group_name_H-M   'P 1'
#
loop_
_entity.id
_entity.type
_entity.pdbx_description
1 polymer ?
#
loop_
_entity_poly.entity_id
_entity_poly.type
_entity_poly.pdbx_seq_one_letter_code
_entity_poly.pdbx_strand_id
1 'polypeptide(L)'
;MEINVKTLTPLWTGGIEAGKCDRIHETGILGSLRWWMEVLVRGMGGQVSDPTSESRSGLDPKKFDVKAYRQLQDEVERRLYLRNAGLCDVSQIFGATGWKHRFRLEVEDTTSTIQLRDRYANNRFLTARKGEFKIKIQSLDPNFNSEVIGGLIQFIADWSALGARPQMGFGVIQIEGNRIDTRPLYDWLITTDGINIYSDPSLQNIFLAKIQPKNSNSLFQEQDTSGHKGLVLKKDKNTNGDDIDKDLHHFIRGTVEGDPRAAKIKIYRAYDNDR
;
A
#
# COMPACT_ATOMS: atom_id res chain seq x y z
N MET A 1 -10.13 -2.67 17.54
CA MET A 1 -10.13 -3.96 16.82
C MET A 1 -8.75 -4.57 16.84
N GLU A 2 -8.65 -5.89 16.72
CA GLU A 2 -7.39 -6.63 16.66
C GLU A 2 -7.36 -7.47 15.37
N ILE A 3 -6.19 -7.55 14.73
CA ILE A 3 -5.99 -8.26 13.47
C ILE A 3 -4.76 -9.15 13.61
N ASN A 4 -4.95 -10.46 13.47
CA ASN A 4 -3.84 -11.43 13.41
C ASN A 4 -3.32 -11.52 11.98
N VAL A 5 -2.01 -11.36 11.80
CA VAL A 5 -1.36 -11.26 10.51
C VAL A 5 -0.19 -12.24 10.42
N LYS A 6 -0.15 -13.01 9.33
CA LYS A 6 0.95 -13.89 8.97
C LYS A 6 1.73 -13.32 7.80
N THR A 7 3.05 -13.26 7.90
CA THR A 7 3.91 -12.83 6.78
C THR A 7 4.11 -13.99 5.80
N LEU A 8 3.69 -13.84 4.54
CA LEU A 8 3.97 -14.81 3.47
C LEU A 8 5.36 -14.60 2.87
N THR A 9 5.80 -13.34 2.79
CA THR A 9 7.20 -12.99 2.51
C THR A 9 7.77 -12.18 3.68
N PRO A 10 9.11 -12.10 3.82
CA PRO A 10 9.72 -11.33 4.90
C PRO A 10 9.21 -9.89 4.95
N LEU A 11 8.94 -9.37 6.14
CA LEU A 11 8.49 -8.01 6.38
C LEU A 11 9.68 -7.14 6.80
N TRP A 12 9.78 -5.94 6.23
CA TRP A 12 10.77 -4.94 6.61
C TRP A 12 10.08 -3.62 6.93
N THR A 13 10.28 -3.09 8.14
CA THR A 13 9.61 -1.87 8.64
C THR A 13 10.59 -0.76 9.01
N GLY A 14 11.87 -0.93 8.65
CA GLY A 14 12.93 -0.05 9.12
C GLY A 14 13.56 -0.53 10.42
N GLY A 15 14.45 0.29 10.95
CA GLY A 15 15.18 0.07 12.19
C GLY A 15 16.20 1.17 12.39
N ILE A 16 16.78 1.23 13.59
CA ILE A 16 17.76 2.27 13.97
C ILE A 16 19.02 2.12 13.12
N GLU A 17 19.48 0.89 12.92
CA GLU A 17 20.65 0.59 12.11
C GLU A 17 20.27 0.39 10.64
N ALA A 18 21.05 1.00 9.75
CA ALA A 18 20.85 0.88 8.32
C ALA A 18 20.85 -0.60 7.88
N GLY A 19 19.74 -1.02 7.26
CA GLY A 19 19.58 -2.39 6.77
C GLY A 19 19.17 -3.42 7.82
N LYS A 20 18.98 -3.03 9.09
CA LYS A 20 18.48 -3.95 10.12
C LYS A 20 17.03 -3.64 10.48
N CYS A 21 16.24 -4.70 10.63
CA CYS A 21 14.89 -4.73 11.20
C CYS A 21 14.92 -5.72 12.37
N ASP A 22 15.07 -5.20 13.58
CA ASP A 22 15.17 -5.95 14.85
C ASP A 22 13.80 -6.42 15.35
N ARG A 23 12.77 -5.61 15.11
CA ARG A 23 11.36 -5.89 15.37
C ARG A 23 10.48 -5.31 14.26
N ILE A 24 9.18 -5.57 14.32
CA ILE A 24 8.20 -4.81 13.53
C ILE A 24 8.01 -3.44 14.19
N HIS A 25 8.42 -2.37 13.51
CA HIS A 25 8.25 -0.99 13.97
C HIS A 25 6.88 -0.45 13.52
N GLU A 26 6.07 0.01 14.47
CA GLU A 26 4.73 0.57 14.22
C GLU A 26 4.78 1.76 13.26
N THR A 27 5.84 2.57 13.34
CA THR A 27 6.06 3.71 12.43
C THR A 27 6.22 3.27 10.98
N GLY A 28 6.88 2.13 10.73
CA GLY A 28 7.02 1.56 9.38
C GLY A 28 5.69 1.01 8.84
N ILE A 29 4.87 0.42 9.72
CA ILE A 29 3.50 0.00 9.39
C ILE A 29 2.63 1.21 9.08
N LEU A 30 2.61 2.22 9.96
CA LEU A 30 1.86 3.47 9.80
C LEU A 30 2.24 4.20 8.50
N GLY A 31 3.54 4.26 8.17
CA GLY A 31 4.01 4.87 6.92
C GLY A 31 3.52 4.12 5.69
N SER A 32 3.52 2.79 5.73
CA SER A 32 2.98 1.95 4.64
C SER A 32 1.48 2.12 4.45
N LEU A 33 0.72 2.13 5.57
CA LEU A 33 -0.72 2.38 5.56
C LEU A 33 -1.02 3.78 5.01
N ARG A 34 -0.30 4.80 5.49
CA ARG A 34 -0.46 6.18 4.99
C ARG A 34 -0.24 6.23 3.48
N TRP A 35 0.85 5.64 2.99
CA TRP A 35 1.18 5.65 1.57
C TRP A 35 0.08 4.99 0.72
N TRP A 36 -0.45 3.85 1.15
CA TRP A 36 -1.57 3.20 0.45
C TRP A 36 -2.86 4.03 0.51
N MET A 37 -3.18 4.65 1.65
CA MET A 37 -4.32 5.55 1.72
C MET A 37 -4.16 6.74 0.75
N GLU A 38 -2.98 7.31 0.61
CA GLU A 38 -2.71 8.37 -0.37
C GLU A 38 -2.95 7.90 -1.80
N VAL A 39 -2.51 6.69 -2.17
CA VAL A 39 -2.78 6.11 -3.51
C VAL A 39 -4.27 5.96 -3.77
N LEU A 40 -5.03 5.48 -2.78
CA LEU A 40 -6.48 5.30 -2.88
C LEU A 40 -7.20 6.66 -3.02
N VAL A 41 -6.89 7.63 -2.18
CA VAL A 41 -7.51 8.98 -2.22
C VAL A 41 -7.16 9.71 -3.52
N ARG A 42 -5.89 9.66 -3.98
CA ARG A 42 -5.52 10.21 -5.30
C ARG A 42 -6.31 9.54 -6.42
N GLY A 43 -6.59 8.23 -6.29
CA GLY A 43 -7.43 7.48 -7.22
C GLY A 43 -8.88 7.97 -7.31
N MET A 44 -9.41 8.49 -6.20
CA MET A 44 -10.72 9.14 -6.12
C MET A 44 -10.70 10.62 -6.52
N GLY A 45 -9.55 11.17 -6.93
CA GLY A 45 -9.39 12.61 -7.19
C GLY A 45 -9.50 13.48 -5.93
N GLY A 46 -9.40 12.88 -4.75
CA GLY A 46 -9.43 13.57 -3.45
C GLY A 46 -8.16 14.37 -3.17
N GLN A 47 -8.16 15.14 -2.08
CA GLN A 47 -7.07 16.06 -1.77
C GLN A 47 -5.97 15.33 -0.99
N VAL A 48 -4.81 15.16 -1.63
CA VAL A 48 -3.57 14.67 -1.01
C VAL A 48 -2.46 15.68 -1.23
N SER A 49 -1.74 16.04 -0.16
CA SER A 49 -0.56 16.91 -0.24
C SER A 49 0.64 16.13 -0.80
N ASP A 50 1.46 16.81 -1.59
CA ASP A 50 2.76 16.29 -2.03
C ASP A 50 3.72 16.24 -0.81
N PRO A 51 4.20 15.06 -0.41
CA PRO A 51 5.11 14.92 0.73
C PRO A 51 6.51 15.51 0.48
N THR A 52 6.87 15.80 -0.77
CA THR A 52 8.15 16.39 -1.18
C THR A 52 8.11 17.91 -1.30
N SER A 53 6.91 18.49 -1.37
CA SER A 53 6.73 19.94 -1.43
C SER A 53 7.14 20.64 -0.13
N GLU A 54 7.55 21.91 -0.24
CA GLU A 54 7.78 22.78 0.92
C GLU A 54 6.47 23.08 1.66
N SER A 55 5.36 23.16 0.92
CA SER A 55 4.01 23.40 1.45
C SER A 55 3.34 22.10 1.90
N ARG A 56 3.90 21.47 2.94
CA ARG A 56 3.37 20.22 3.51
C ARG A 56 1.98 20.41 4.13
N SER A 57 1.23 19.32 4.21
CA SER A 57 -0.02 19.30 4.98
C SER A 57 0.25 19.68 6.44
N GLY A 58 -0.54 20.60 6.97
CA GLY A 58 -0.44 21.06 8.34
C GLY A 58 -1.64 21.92 8.69
N LEU A 59 -2.09 21.84 9.94
CA LEU A 59 -3.21 22.63 10.41
C LEU A 59 -2.76 24.09 10.59
N ASP A 60 -3.38 25.01 9.86
CA ASP A 60 -3.21 26.46 10.02
C ASP A 60 -4.08 26.94 11.19
N PRO A 61 -3.49 27.33 12.35
CA PRO A 61 -4.26 27.76 13.51
C PRO A 61 -5.07 29.03 13.26
N LYS A 62 -4.73 29.83 12.25
CA LYS A 62 -5.49 31.05 11.89
C LYS A 62 -6.78 30.72 11.14
N LYS A 63 -6.87 29.54 10.53
CA LYS A 63 -8.02 29.07 9.75
C LYS A 63 -8.83 27.99 10.48
N PHE A 64 -8.44 27.65 11.71
CA PHE A 64 -9.07 26.58 12.48
C PHE A 64 -9.64 27.11 13.81
N ASP A 65 -10.97 27.05 13.96
CA ASP A 65 -11.66 27.28 15.22
C ASP A 65 -12.17 25.94 15.79
N VAL A 66 -11.65 25.57 16.96
CA VAL A 66 -11.99 24.31 17.64
C VAL A 66 -13.45 24.25 18.10
N LYS A 67 -14.07 25.39 18.46
CA LYS A 67 -15.47 25.44 18.89
C LYS A 67 -16.40 25.21 17.70
N ALA A 68 -16.13 25.88 16.58
CA ALA A 68 -16.88 25.68 15.34
C ALA A 68 -16.75 24.23 14.85
N TYR A 69 -15.53 23.69 14.81
CA TYR A 69 -15.28 22.31 14.39
C TYR A 69 -16.04 21.27 15.23
N ARG A 70 -16.11 21.47 16.56
CA ARG A 70 -16.81 20.55 17.48
C ARG A 70 -18.34 20.57 17.32
N GLN A 71 -18.90 21.64 16.76
CA GLN A 71 -20.35 21.76 16.56
C GLN A 71 -20.83 21.03 15.29
N LEU A 72 -19.96 20.90 14.28
CA LEU A 72 -20.25 20.14 13.07
C LEU A 72 -20.61 18.71 13.44
N GLN A 73 -21.72 18.19 12.89
CA GLN A 73 -22.17 16.81 13.10
C GLN A 73 -21.87 15.93 11.89
N ASP A 74 -21.95 16.52 10.70
CA ASP A 74 -21.71 15.81 9.45
C ASP A 74 -20.21 15.62 9.19
N GLU A 75 -19.83 14.41 8.76
CA GLU A 75 -18.43 14.06 8.52
C GLU A 75 -17.88 14.71 7.25
N VAL A 76 -18.71 14.96 6.22
CA VAL A 76 -18.28 15.63 4.98
C VAL A 76 -17.99 17.10 5.28
N GLU A 77 -18.84 17.77 6.04
CA GLU A 77 -18.61 19.15 6.51
C GLU A 77 -17.34 19.27 7.35
N ARG A 78 -17.13 18.36 8.31
CA ARG A 78 -15.89 18.33 9.11
C ARG A 78 -14.64 18.18 8.25
N ARG A 79 -14.70 17.32 7.23
CA ARG A 79 -13.58 17.12 6.31
C ARG A 79 -13.30 18.35 5.48
N LEU A 80 -14.33 18.98 4.92
CA LEU A 80 -14.20 20.22 4.18
C LEU A 80 -13.62 21.34 5.06
N TYR A 81 -14.05 21.44 6.31
CA TYR A 81 -13.52 22.39 7.29
C TYR A 81 -12.01 22.19 7.51
N LEU A 82 -11.57 20.94 7.70
CA LEU A 82 -10.16 20.61 7.88
C LEU A 82 -9.32 20.84 6.61
N ARG A 83 -9.89 20.61 5.41
CA ARG A 83 -9.25 20.97 4.12
C ARG A 83 -8.96 22.46 4.04
N ASN A 84 -9.96 23.28 4.36
CA ASN A 84 -9.83 24.74 4.37
C ASN A 84 -8.81 25.23 5.41
N ALA A 85 -8.60 24.46 6.48
CA ALA A 85 -7.58 24.69 7.48
C ALA A 85 -6.19 24.11 7.13
N GLY A 86 -5.98 23.55 5.94
CA GLY A 86 -4.66 23.10 5.45
C GLY A 86 -4.37 21.59 5.56
N LEU A 87 -5.33 20.78 6.01
CA LEU A 87 -5.16 19.33 6.09
C LEU A 87 -5.72 18.61 4.87
N CYS A 88 -4.88 17.81 4.20
CA CYS A 88 -5.34 16.89 3.17
C CYS A 88 -6.12 15.71 3.78
N ASP A 89 -6.91 15.00 2.97
CA ASP A 89 -7.82 13.94 3.44
C ASP A 89 -7.09 12.86 4.23
N VAL A 90 -5.90 12.46 3.79
CA VAL A 90 -5.08 11.46 4.48
C VAL A 90 -4.55 11.98 5.81
N SER A 91 -4.06 13.22 5.85
CA SER A 91 -3.54 13.83 7.08
C SER A 91 -4.62 13.98 8.15
N GLN A 92 -5.89 14.10 7.77
CA GLN A 92 -7.00 14.14 8.73
C GLN A 92 -7.11 12.82 9.52
N ILE A 93 -6.74 11.67 8.94
CA ILE A 93 -6.70 10.37 9.63
C ILE A 93 -5.34 10.11 10.28
N PHE A 94 -4.26 10.24 9.50
CA PHE A 94 -2.90 9.82 9.87
C PHE A 94 -2.10 10.89 10.61
N GLY A 95 -2.67 12.08 10.81
CA GLY A 95 -2.01 13.21 11.44
C GLY A 95 -1.10 14.00 10.50
N ALA A 96 -0.74 15.18 10.96
CA ALA A 96 0.19 16.13 10.36
C ALA A 96 0.66 17.14 11.41
N THR A 97 1.48 18.13 11.01
CA THR A 97 1.84 19.23 11.91
C THR A 97 0.57 19.93 12.41
N GLY A 98 0.43 20.04 13.74
CA GLY A 98 -0.75 20.65 14.37
C GLY A 98 -2.01 19.77 14.41
N TRP A 99 -1.97 18.53 13.91
CA TRP A 99 -3.10 17.60 13.92
C TRP A 99 -2.69 16.18 14.29
N LYS A 100 -3.31 15.63 15.34
CA LYS A 100 -3.02 14.27 15.82
C LYS A 100 -3.72 13.23 14.94
N HIS A 101 -3.08 12.08 14.74
CA HIS A 101 -3.72 10.92 14.13
C HIS A 101 -4.96 10.47 14.93
N ARG A 102 -6.01 10.01 14.23
CA ARG A 102 -7.33 9.69 14.81
C ARG A 102 -7.45 8.27 15.38
N PHE A 103 -6.40 7.46 15.26
CA PHE A 103 -6.35 6.09 15.78
C PHE A 103 -4.96 5.77 16.33
N ARG A 104 -4.86 4.89 17.32
CA ARG A 104 -3.58 4.31 17.76
C ARG A 104 -3.39 2.95 17.09
N LEU A 105 -2.18 2.69 16.63
CA LEU A 105 -1.73 1.40 16.12
C LEU A 105 -0.63 0.87 17.05
N GLU A 106 -0.81 -0.35 17.54
CA GLU A 106 0.17 -1.08 18.34
C GLU A 106 0.42 -2.44 17.71
N VAL A 107 1.65 -2.95 17.83
CA VAL A 107 2.03 -4.26 17.28
C VAL A 107 2.46 -5.20 18.40
N GLU A 108 1.85 -6.38 18.47
CA GLU A 108 2.39 -7.51 19.24
C GLU A 108 3.23 -8.38 18.29
N ASP A 109 4.55 -8.25 18.36
CA ASP A 109 5.49 -8.91 17.45
C ASP A 109 5.92 -10.29 18.01
N THR A 110 5.42 -11.37 17.39
CA THR A 110 5.84 -12.76 17.66
C THR A 110 6.71 -13.34 16.53
N THR A 111 7.20 -12.50 15.62
CA THR A 111 8.00 -12.96 14.49
C THR A 111 9.43 -13.31 14.88
N SER A 112 10.11 -14.04 13.99
CA SER A 112 11.54 -14.31 14.10
C SER A 112 12.34 -13.41 13.15
N THR A 113 13.55 -13.04 13.56
CA THR A 113 14.50 -12.35 12.67
C THR A 113 15.04 -13.33 11.65
N ILE A 114 15.05 -12.92 10.38
CA ILE A 114 15.74 -13.63 9.31
C ILE A 114 16.84 -12.74 8.73
N GLN A 115 17.93 -13.35 8.28
CA GLN A 115 19.00 -12.68 7.55
C GLN A 115 18.87 -12.95 6.06
N LEU A 116 18.94 -11.90 5.26
CA LEU A 116 18.84 -11.95 3.81
C LEU A 116 20.07 -11.30 3.20
N ARG A 117 20.63 -11.90 2.16
CA ARG A 117 21.74 -11.31 1.42
C ARG A 117 21.21 -10.19 0.52
N ASP A 118 21.70 -8.97 0.73
CA ASP A 118 21.43 -7.85 -0.16
C ASP A 118 22.36 -7.91 -1.37
N ARG A 119 21.82 -8.40 -2.48
CA ARG A 119 22.57 -8.50 -3.75
C ARG A 119 22.83 -7.14 -4.41
N TYR A 120 22.16 -6.08 -3.96
CA TYR A 120 22.27 -4.74 -4.55
C TYR A 120 23.20 -3.81 -3.75
N ALA A 121 23.50 -4.13 -2.50
CA ALA A 121 24.31 -3.30 -1.60
C ALA A 121 25.63 -3.98 -1.18
N ASN A 122 26.50 -4.30 -2.14
CA ASN A 122 27.86 -4.82 -1.90
C ASN A 122 27.91 -5.98 -0.87
N ASN A 123 27.05 -6.98 -1.05
CA ASN A 123 27.07 -8.21 -0.24
C ASN A 123 26.75 -8.03 1.26
N ARG A 124 26.10 -6.92 1.63
CA ARG A 124 25.62 -6.70 3.01
C ARG A 124 24.44 -7.61 3.34
N PHE A 125 24.25 -7.90 4.62
CA PHE A 125 23.08 -8.62 5.11
C PHE A 125 22.01 -7.63 5.54
N LEU A 126 20.78 -7.88 5.12
CA LEU A 126 19.58 -7.19 5.59
C LEU A 126 18.86 -8.12 6.57
N THR A 127 18.46 -7.61 7.73
CA THR A 127 17.56 -8.36 8.61
C THR A 127 16.11 -7.96 8.38
N ALA A 128 15.23 -8.94 8.47
CA ALA A 128 13.79 -8.78 8.27
C ALA A 128 13.05 -9.69 9.25
N ARG A 129 11.73 -9.50 9.34
CA ARG A 129 10.86 -10.21 10.26
C ARG A 129 9.99 -11.20 9.50
N LYS A 130 9.88 -12.44 9.97
CA LYS A 130 9.02 -13.47 9.38
C LYS A 130 8.30 -14.25 10.47
N GLY A 131 7.00 -14.48 10.30
CA GLY A 131 6.15 -15.20 11.22
C GLY A 131 4.79 -14.53 11.36
N GLU A 132 4.19 -14.70 12.53
CA GLU A 132 2.91 -14.09 12.90
C GLU A 132 3.13 -12.87 13.79
N PHE A 133 2.21 -11.93 13.73
CA PHE A 133 2.13 -10.77 14.62
C PHE A 133 0.68 -10.27 14.66
N LYS A 134 0.37 -9.46 15.67
CA LYS A 134 -0.96 -8.86 15.81
C LYS A 134 -0.89 -7.35 15.69
N ILE A 135 -1.83 -6.78 14.95
CA ILE A 135 -2.05 -5.32 14.88
C ILE A 135 -3.27 -4.98 15.74
N LYS A 136 -3.09 -4.10 16.71
CA LYS A 136 -4.20 -3.52 17.49
C LYS A 136 -4.47 -2.11 17.02
N ILE A 137 -5.74 -1.83 16.75
CA ILE A 137 -6.21 -0.52 16.30
C ILE A 137 -7.25 -0.02 17.29
N GLN A 138 -6.96 1.11 17.91
CA GLN A 138 -7.87 1.80 18.84
C GLN A 138 -8.25 3.15 18.26
N SER A 139 -9.55 3.44 18.14
CA SER A 139 -9.97 4.80 17.78
C SER A 139 -9.61 5.78 18.90
N LEU A 140 -9.04 6.93 18.52
CA LEU A 140 -8.73 8.04 19.42
C LEU A 140 -9.72 9.20 19.26
N ASP A 141 -10.59 9.11 18.25
CA ASP A 141 -11.62 10.10 17.95
C ASP A 141 -12.98 9.38 17.83
N PRO A 142 -13.98 9.74 18.65
CA PRO A 142 -15.30 9.10 18.60
C PRO A 142 -15.99 9.22 17.24
N ASN A 143 -15.58 10.19 16.41
CA ASN A 143 -16.13 10.42 15.07
C ASN A 143 -15.31 9.74 13.96
N PHE A 144 -14.38 8.86 14.30
CA PHE A 144 -13.61 8.09 13.33
C PHE A 144 -13.91 6.61 13.49
N ASN A 145 -14.43 5.98 12.43
CA ASN A 145 -14.54 4.53 12.38
C ASN A 145 -13.17 3.90 12.10
N SER A 146 -12.57 3.26 13.10
CA SER A 146 -11.27 2.59 12.95
C SER A 146 -11.30 1.40 11.98
N GLU A 147 -12.47 0.88 11.62
CA GLU A 147 -12.60 -0.18 10.61
C GLU A 147 -12.16 0.27 9.21
N VAL A 148 -12.10 1.58 8.95
CA VAL A 148 -11.46 2.13 7.74
C VAL A 148 -10.01 1.64 7.62
N ILE A 149 -9.28 1.58 8.74
CA ILE A 149 -7.91 1.07 8.78
C ILE A 149 -7.88 -0.46 8.61
N GLY A 150 -8.87 -1.17 9.18
CA GLY A 150 -9.02 -2.61 8.97
C GLY A 150 -9.25 -2.97 7.50
N GLY A 151 -10.15 -2.25 6.82
CA GLY A 151 -10.40 -2.39 5.39
C GLY A 151 -9.16 -2.05 4.54
N LEU A 152 -8.36 -1.06 4.96
CA LEU A 152 -7.09 -0.73 4.29
C LEU A 152 -6.07 -1.84 4.42
N ILE A 153 -5.93 -2.45 5.60
CA ILE A 153 -5.05 -3.61 5.82
C ILE A 153 -5.51 -4.79 4.97
N GLN A 154 -6.82 -5.04 4.87
CA GLN A 154 -7.37 -6.07 3.99
C GLN A 154 -7.09 -5.80 2.52
N PHE A 155 -7.24 -4.55 2.05
CA PHE A 155 -6.86 -4.18 0.69
C PHE A 155 -5.38 -4.47 0.41
N ILE A 156 -4.49 -4.16 1.37
CA ILE A 156 -3.05 -4.43 1.24
C ILE A 156 -2.78 -5.94 1.21
N ALA A 157 -3.42 -6.73 2.07
CA ALA A 157 -3.30 -8.19 2.05
C ALA A 157 -3.83 -8.80 0.74
N ASP A 158 -4.90 -8.23 0.19
CA ASP A 158 -5.50 -8.70 -1.04
C ASP A 158 -4.68 -8.33 -2.27
N TRP A 159 -4.11 -7.13 -2.36
CA TRP A 159 -3.60 -6.61 -3.63
C TRP A 159 -2.14 -6.14 -3.60
N SER A 160 -1.49 -6.19 -2.44
CA SER A 160 -0.24 -5.49 -2.24
C SER A 160 0.68 -6.11 -1.15
N ALA A 161 1.53 -5.27 -0.56
CA ALA A 161 2.48 -5.59 0.47
C ALA A 161 2.53 -4.48 1.53
N LEU A 162 2.73 -4.91 2.78
CA LEU A 162 2.83 -4.10 3.98
C LEU A 162 4.30 -3.79 4.33
N GLY A 163 4.53 -2.61 4.92
CA GLY A 163 5.86 -2.15 5.29
C GLY A 163 6.61 -1.56 4.09
N ALA A 164 7.93 -1.65 4.12
CA ALA A 164 8.81 -1.07 3.13
C ALA A 164 9.57 -2.15 2.33
N ARG A 165 10.22 -1.69 1.26
CA ARG A 165 10.92 -2.55 0.27
C ARG A 165 10.02 -3.56 -0.47
N PRO A 166 8.75 -3.26 -0.81
CA PRO A 166 7.95 -4.18 -1.63
C PRO A 166 8.59 -4.44 -3.01
N GLN A 167 9.41 -3.51 -3.51
CA GLN A 167 10.22 -3.70 -4.72
C GLN A 167 11.24 -4.84 -4.66
N MET A 168 11.58 -5.31 -3.46
CA MET A 168 12.46 -6.45 -3.24
C MET A 168 11.66 -7.73 -2.90
N GLY A 169 10.33 -7.70 -3.00
CA GLY A 169 9.45 -8.82 -2.69
C GLY A 169 9.05 -8.97 -1.22
N PHE A 170 9.26 -7.93 -0.40
CA PHE A 170 8.94 -7.94 1.03
C PHE A 170 7.48 -7.58 1.28
N GLY A 171 6.97 -8.03 2.42
CA GLY A 171 5.73 -7.51 2.99
C GLY A 171 4.45 -8.12 2.48
N VAL A 172 4.49 -9.22 1.72
CA VAL A 172 3.25 -9.94 1.39
C VAL A 172 2.74 -10.61 2.65
N ILE A 173 1.48 -10.35 2.99
CA ILE A 173 0.86 -10.79 4.23
C ILE A 173 -0.45 -11.53 3.96
N GLN A 174 -0.87 -12.30 4.94
CA GLN A 174 -2.18 -12.91 5.03
C GLN A 174 -2.81 -12.51 6.36
N ILE A 175 -4.10 -12.21 6.34
CA ILE A 175 -4.90 -12.02 7.56
C ILE A 175 -5.47 -13.36 7.97
N GLU A 176 -5.37 -13.70 9.25
CA GLU A 176 -5.92 -14.94 9.78
C GLU A 176 -7.40 -14.79 10.13
N GLY A 177 -8.15 -15.87 9.95
CA GLY A 177 -9.59 -15.90 10.18
C GLY A 177 -10.40 -15.37 9.00
N ASN A 178 -11.53 -14.73 9.30
CA ASN A 178 -12.43 -14.22 8.27
C ASN A 178 -11.87 -12.96 7.60
N ARG A 179 -12.16 -12.80 6.31
CA ARG A 179 -11.85 -11.58 5.57
C ARG A 179 -12.48 -10.38 6.29
N ILE A 180 -11.70 -9.32 6.52
CA ILE A 180 -12.20 -8.09 7.11
C ILE A 180 -13.11 -7.41 6.10
N ASP A 181 -14.23 -6.86 6.57
CA ASP A 181 -15.12 -6.07 5.73
C ASP A 181 -14.40 -4.80 5.23
N THR A 182 -14.38 -4.62 3.91
CA THR A 182 -13.78 -3.47 3.25
C THR A 182 -14.78 -2.36 2.99
N ARG A 183 -16.07 -2.55 3.32
CA ARG A 183 -17.12 -1.55 3.12
C ARG A 183 -16.85 -0.23 3.87
N PRO A 184 -16.39 -0.21 5.14
CA PRO A 184 -16.05 1.04 5.83
C PRO A 184 -14.98 1.86 5.10
N LEU A 185 -13.96 1.19 4.54
CA LEU A 185 -12.95 1.87 3.72
C LEU A 185 -13.58 2.46 2.45
N TYR A 186 -14.40 1.69 1.74
CA TYR A 186 -15.06 2.13 0.51
C TYR A 186 -15.95 3.35 0.76
N ASP A 187 -16.83 3.30 1.77
CA ASP A 187 -17.74 4.40 2.11
C ASP A 187 -16.97 5.67 2.54
N TRP A 188 -15.82 5.50 3.21
CA TRP A 188 -14.93 6.61 3.51
C TRP A 188 -14.26 7.19 2.25
N LEU A 189 -13.85 6.36 1.30
CA LEU A 189 -13.18 6.80 0.06
C LEU A 189 -14.12 7.53 -0.90
N ILE A 190 -15.35 7.07 -1.09
CA ILE A 190 -16.31 7.75 -1.99
C ILE A 190 -16.64 9.17 -1.53
N THR A 191 -16.51 9.44 -0.23
CA THR A 191 -16.71 10.78 0.33
C THR A 191 -15.47 11.67 0.22
N THR A 192 -14.36 11.14 -0.35
CA THR A 192 -13.19 11.92 -0.77
C THR A 192 -13.20 12.29 -2.25
N ASP A 193 -14.24 11.91 -2.99
CA ASP A 193 -14.36 12.18 -4.43
C ASP A 193 -14.07 13.63 -4.78
N GLY A 194 -13.36 13.82 -5.89
CA GLY A 194 -12.92 15.14 -6.32
C GLY A 194 -12.35 15.13 -7.74
N ILE A 195 -11.88 16.30 -8.16
CA ILE A 195 -11.42 16.55 -9.53
C ILE A 195 -9.89 16.65 -9.63
N ASN A 196 -9.16 16.35 -8.57
CA ASN A 196 -7.70 16.48 -8.57
C ASN A 196 -7.07 15.38 -9.42
N ILE A 197 -6.09 15.77 -10.25
CA ILE A 197 -5.32 14.84 -11.08
C ILE A 197 -3.88 14.81 -10.57
N TYR A 198 -3.34 13.61 -10.41
CA TYR A 198 -2.01 13.39 -9.84
C TYR A 198 -1.06 12.72 -10.83
N SER A 199 0.17 13.21 -10.91
CA SER A 199 1.30 12.53 -11.55
C SER A 199 1.92 11.47 -10.64
N ASP A 200 1.76 11.62 -9.33
CA ASP A 200 2.14 10.65 -8.31
C ASP A 200 1.36 9.33 -8.42
N PRO A 201 1.83 8.24 -7.77
CA PRO A 201 1.10 6.98 -7.71
C PRO A 201 -0.34 7.15 -7.22
N SER A 202 -1.30 6.74 -8.05
CA SER A 202 -2.74 6.74 -7.80
C SER A 202 -3.38 5.48 -8.39
N LEU A 203 -4.58 5.09 -7.95
CA LEU A 203 -5.26 3.94 -8.57
C LEU A 203 -5.59 4.15 -10.06
N GLN A 204 -5.68 5.40 -10.53
CA GLN A 204 -5.94 5.69 -11.94
C GLN A 204 -4.72 5.39 -12.84
N ASN A 205 -3.51 5.33 -12.27
CA ASN A 205 -2.26 5.12 -13.00
C ASN A 205 -1.45 3.90 -12.51
N ILE A 206 -2.05 3.04 -11.68
CA ILE A 206 -1.47 1.77 -11.21
C ILE A 206 -2.37 0.61 -11.63
N PHE A 207 -1.76 -0.50 -12.04
CA PHE A 207 -2.44 -1.77 -12.28
C PHE A 207 -1.97 -2.83 -11.27
N LEU A 208 -2.92 -3.57 -10.69
CA LEU A 208 -2.68 -4.63 -9.72
C LEU A 208 -3.15 -5.96 -10.29
N ALA A 209 -2.29 -6.99 -10.24
CA ALA A 209 -2.63 -8.31 -10.74
C ALA A 209 -2.06 -9.42 -9.85
N LYS A 210 -2.86 -10.48 -9.70
CA LYS A 210 -2.40 -11.78 -9.19
C LYS A 210 -2.20 -12.71 -10.37
N ILE A 211 -1.01 -13.30 -10.47
CA ILE A 211 -0.69 -14.27 -11.50
C ILE A 211 -0.50 -15.61 -10.82
N GLN A 212 -1.25 -16.62 -11.25
CA GLN A 212 -1.15 -17.98 -10.77
C GLN A 212 -0.71 -18.90 -11.93
N PRO A 213 0.14 -19.91 -11.66
CA PRO A 213 0.43 -20.94 -12.64
C PRO A 213 -0.84 -21.68 -13.03
N LYS A 214 -0.95 -22.07 -14.31
CA LYS A 214 -2.15 -22.72 -14.87
C LYS A 214 -2.47 -24.06 -14.20
N ASN A 215 -1.43 -24.76 -13.73
CA ASN A 215 -1.55 -25.96 -12.91
C ASN A 215 -1.00 -25.66 -11.51
N SER A 216 -1.73 -26.01 -10.46
CA SER A 216 -1.30 -25.84 -9.06
C SER A 216 0.04 -26.52 -8.75
N ASN A 217 0.39 -27.58 -9.49
CA ASN A 217 1.67 -28.28 -9.38
C ASN A 217 2.81 -27.68 -10.24
N SER A 218 2.53 -26.64 -11.03
CA SER A 218 3.54 -25.98 -11.86
C SER A 218 4.13 -24.77 -11.15
N LEU A 219 5.45 -24.74 -11.00
CA LEU A 219 6.18 -23.56 -10.53
C LEU A 219 6.46 -22.61 -11.69
N PHE A 220 6.50 -21.31 -11.42
CA PHE A 220 7.06 -20.35 -12.38
C PHE A 220 8.52 -20.75 -12.65
N GLN A 221 8.84 -21.00 -13.91
CA GLN A 221 10.22 -21.29 -14.32
C GLN A 221 11.00 -19.99 -14.47
N GLU A 222 12.07 -19.84 -13.70
CA GLU A 222 13.03 -18.75 -13.87
C GLU A 222 13.86 -19.04 -15.13
N GLN A 223 13.80 -18.14 -16.12
CA GLN A 223 14.65 -18.19 -17.32
C GLN A 223 15.59 -17.00 -17.29
N ASP A 224 16.91 -17.26 -17.23
CA ASP A 224 17.93 -16.23 -17.37
C ASP A 224 18.05 -15.84 -18.86
N THR A 225 17.29 -14.85 -19.29
CA THR A 225 17.53 -14.18 -20.56
C THR A 225 18.54 -13.06 -20.34
N SER A 226 19.79 -13.26 -20.78
CA SER A 226 20.78 -12.18 -20.98
C SER A 226 20.89 -11.17 -19.81
N GLY A 227 20.99 -11.68 -18.58
CA GLY A 227 21.20 -10.87 -17.37
C GLY A 227 19.97 -10.14 -16.82
N HIS A 228 18.80 -10.32 -17.43
CA HIS A 228 17.55 -9.70 -17.00
C HIS A 228 16.57 -10.74 -16.48
N LYS A 229 16.28 -10.68 -15.18
CA LYS A 229 15.19 -11.45 -14.55
C LYS A 229 13.87 -10.73 -14.80
N GLY A 230 12.92 -11.37 -15.47
CA GLY A 230 11.63 -10.76 -15.80
C GLY A 230 10.54 -11.79 -16.05
N LEU A 231 9.29 -11.33 -15.97
CA LEU A 231 8.13 -12.12 -16.37
C LEU A 231 7.99 -12.02 -17.89
N VAL A 232 8.14 -13.13 -18.59
CA VAL A 232 7.99 -13.19 -20.05
C VAL A 232 6.57 -13.64 -20.36
N LEU A 233 5.76 -12.73 -20.89
CA LEU A 233 4.46 -13.07 -21.45
C LEU A 233 4.68 -13.65 -22.86
N LYS A 234 4.43 -14.95 -23.04
CA LYS A 234 4.51 -15.62 -24.35
C LYS A 234 3.12 -15.66 -24.98
N LYS A 235 2.98 -15.18 -26.22
CA LYS A 235 1.78 -15.37 -27.04
C LYS A 235 1.73 -16.82 -27.51
N ASP A 236 0.57 -17.47 -27.38
CA ASP A 236 0.34 -18.77 -27.98
C ASP A 236 0.22 -18.59 -29.51
N LYS A 237 1.04 -19.31 -30.28
CA LYS A 237 1.11 -19.15 -31.75
C LYS A 237 0.12 -20.05 -32.50
N ASN A 238 -0.75 -20.78 -31.79
CA ASN A 238 -1.59 -21.83 -32.37
C ASN A 238 -3.01 -21.41 -32.78
N THR A 239 -3.28 -20.12 -33.03
CA THR A 239 -4.51 -19.70 -33.72
C THR A 239 -4.24 -19.58 -35.22
N ASN A 240 -4.38 -20.70 -35.94
CA ASN A 240 -4.61 -20.68 -37.38
C ASN A 240 -6.07 -20.25 -37.61
N GLY A 241 -6.30 -18.97 -37.84
CA GLY A 241 -7.62 -18.44 -38.17
C GLY A 241 -7.59 -16.92 -38.20
N ASP A 242 -8.02 -16.34 -39.31
CA ASP A 242 -8.05 -14.90 -39.61
C ASP A 242 -9.02 -14.09 -38.72
N ASP A 243 -9.49 -14.64 -37.59
CA ASP A 243 -10.18 -13.88 -36.54
C ASP A 243 -9.16 -13.46 -35.50
N ILE A 244 -8.37 -12.45 -35.86
CA ILE A 244 -7.65 -11.64 -34.89
C ILE A 244 -8.73 -10.90 -34.11
N ASP A 245 -9.10 -11.41 -32.95
CA ASP A 245 -9.80 -10.63 -31.94
C ASP A 245 -8.96 -9.36 -31.69
N LYS A 246 -9.43 -8.23 -32.24
CA LYS A 246 -8.75 -6.95 -32.24
C LYS A 246 -8.65 -6.35 -30.82
N ASP A 247 -9.26 -6.98 -29.83
CA ASP A 247 -9.34 -6.49 -28.46
C ASP A 247 -8.37 -7.17 -27.48
N LEU A 248 -7.47 -8.05 -27.95
CA LEU A 248 -6.56 -8.78 -27.07
C LEU A 248 -5.10 -8.27 -27.11
N HIS A 249 -4.83 -7.39 -26.13
CA HIS A 249 -3.55 -7.01 -25.49
C HIS A 249 -2.87 -5.68 -25.85
N HIS A 250 -2.63 -4.85 -24.82
CA HIS A 250 -1.54 -3.88 -24.77
C HIS A 250 -0.54 -4.22 -23.63
N PHE A 251 0.70 -3.74 -23.83
CA PHE A 251 1.96 -4.18 -23.24
C PHE A 251 2.07 -4.16 -21.70
N ILE A 252 2.67 -5.20 -21.13
CA ILE A 252 3.39 -5.12 -19.84
C ILE A 252 4.91 -5.04 -20.12
N ARG A 253 5.32 -3.92 -20.74
CA ARG A 253 6.64 -3.26 -20.80
C ARG A 253 6.45 -2.07 -21.73
N GLY A 254 6.29 -0.87 -21.18
CA GLY A 254 6.15 0.35 -21.99
C GLY A 254 7.50 0.73 -22.60
N THR A 255 7.62 0.60 -23.92
CA THR A 255 8.48 1.49 -24.71
C THR A 255 7.51 2.29 -25.55
N VAL A 256 7.32 3.56 -25.20
CA VAL A 256 6.67 4.53 -26.08
C VAL A 256 7.79 5.05 -27.00
N GLU A 257 7.57 5.02 -28.31
CA GLU A 257 8.48 5.66 -29.25
C GLU A 257 8.76 7.10 -28.80
N GLY A 258 10.04 7.44 -28.68
CA GLY A 258 10.49 8.80 -28.35
C GLY A 258 10.87 9.07 -26.89
N ASP A 259 10.40 8.28 -25.91
CA ASP A 259 10.80 8.45 -24.50
C ASP A 259 10.65 7.15 -23.66
N PRO A 260 11.71 6.64 -23.01
CA PRO A 260 11.64 5.43 -22.20
C PRO A 260 10.87 5.66 -20.89
N ARG A 261 9.56 5.36 -20.89
CA ARG A 261 8.73 5.26 -19.68
C ARG A 261 8.54 3.80 -19.27
N ALA A 262 9.46 3.27 -18.45
CA ALA A 262 9.33 1.92 -17.89
C ALA A 262 8.56 1.93 -16.56
N ALA A 263 7.45 1.18 -16.48
CA ALA A 263 6.91 0.74 -15.20
C ALA A 263 7.80 -0.40 -14.67
N LYS A 264 8.46 -0.22 -13.51
CA LYS A 264 9.18 -1.32 -12.84
C LYS A 264 8.18 -2.40 -12.41
N ILE A 265 8.08 -3.48 -13.19
CA ILE A 265 7.34 -4.69 -12.81
C ILE A 265 8.12 -5.34 -11.66
N LYS A 266 7.58 -5.26 -10.45
CA LYS A 266 8.19 -5.83 -9.24
C LYS A 266 7.53 -7.18 -9.00
N ILE A 267 8.27 -8.26 -9.24
CA ILE A 267 7.81 -9.62 -9.01
C ILE A 267 8.15 -9.98 -7.56
N TYR A 268 7.11 -10.20 -6.76
CA TYR A 268 7.28 -10.70 -5.39
C TYR A 268 7.81 -12.14 -5.44
N ARG A 269 8.65 -12.52 -4.48
CA ARG A 269 9.12 -13.92 -4.37
C ARG A 269 7.92 -14.85 -4.35
N ALA A 270 8.02 -15.98 -5.05
CA ALA A 270 7.09 -17.08 -4.85
C ALA A 270 7.07 -17.41 -3.35
N TYR A 271 5.88 -17.39 -2.77
CA TYR A 271 5.60 -17.96 -1.46
C TYR A 271 4.65 -19.12 -1.74
N ASP A 272 4.96 -20.28 -1.18
CA ASP A 272 4.07 -21.42 -1.29
C ASP A 272 2.74 -21.02 -0.65
N ASN A 273 1.68 -21.04 -1.46
CA ASN A 273 0.35 -21.17 -0.91
C ASN A 273 0.28 -22.62 -0.45
N ASP A 274 0.44 -22.86 0.84
CA ASP A 274 -0.21 -24.02 1.46
C ASP A 274 -1.73 -23.77 1.32
N ARG A 275 -2.28 -24.10 0.16
CA ARG A 275 -3.71 -24.21 -0.11
C ARG A 275 -4.00 -25.61 -0.59
#